data_AF-A0AAW8KQT0-F1
#
_entry.id   AF-A0AAW8KQT0-F1
#
_cell.length_a   1.000
_cell.length_b   1.000
_cell.length_c   1.000
_cell.angle_alpha   90.00
_cell.angle_beta   90.00
_cell.angle_gamma   90.00
#
_symmetry.space_group_name_H-M   'P 1'
#
loop_
_entity.id
_entity.type
_entity.pdbx_description
1 polymer ?
#
loop_
_entity_poly.entity_id
_entity_poly.type
_entity_poly.pdbx_seq_one_letter_code
_entity_poly.pdbx_strand_id
1 'polypeptide(L)' 'DVLAKVENQADRVTRTHIAKTLVEKNVVTRPQQAFDRFLKEGKRAFVKFEGLGLKETIDVIHQSKGFAVLAHPTRYDLSA' A
#
# COMPACT_ATOMS: atom_id res chain seq x y z
N ASP A 1 13.71 -13.05 1.99
CA ASP A 1 13.90 -11.61 2.30
C ASP A 1 12.61 -10.85 2.52
N VAL A 2 11.79 -10.57 1.50
CA VAL A 2 10.52 -9.83 1.71
C VAL A 2 9.54 -10.60 2.59
N LEU A 3 9.35 -11.90 2.33
CA LEU A 3 8.47 -12.77 3.14
C LEU A 3 8.91 -12.88 4.60
N ALA A 4 10.22 -12.85 4.86
CA ALA A 4 10.75 -12.86 6.23
C ALA A 4 10.33 -11.62 7.02
N LYS A 5 10.05 -10.49 6.35
CA LYS A 5 9.56 -9.26 7.01
C LYS A 5 8.10 -9.35 7.46
N VAL A 6 7.39 -10.39 7.05
CA VAL A 6 5.98 -10.59 7.33
C VAL A 6 5.73 -11.98 7.92
N GLU A 7 6.72 -12.54 8.63
CA GLU A 7 6.61 -13.86 9.28
C GLU A 7 6.20 -14.98 8.30
N ASN A 8 6.61 -14.85 7.04
CA ASN A 8 6.24 -15.72 5.91
C ASN A 8 4.74 -15.77 5.60
N GLN A 9 3.96 -14.80 6.05
CA GLN A 9 2.55 -14.62 5.70
C GLN A 9 2.44 -13.68 4.49
N ALA A 10 2.25 -14.28 3.30
CA ALA A 10 2.31 -13.56 2.04
C ALA A 10 1.23 -12.47 1.89
N ASP A 11 0.07 -12.67 2.51
CA ASP A 11 -1.08 -11.75 2.56
C ASP A 11 -0.77 -10.43 3.29
N ARG A 12 0.25 -10.41 4.16
CA ARG A 12 0.69 -9.21 4.88
C ARG A 12 1.73 -8.39 4.12
N VAL A 13 2.18 -8.84 2.94
CA VAL A 13 3.18 -8.12 2.15
C VAL A 13 2.61 -6.79 1.65
N THR A 14 3.41 -5.73 1.76
CA THR A 14 3.07 -4.39 1.26
C THR A 14 4.26 -3.84 0.48
N ARG A 15 4.02 -2.80 -0.31
CA ARG A 15 5.10 -2.09 -1.04
C ARG A 15 6.18 -1.56 -0.12
N THR A 16 5.86 -1.24 1.14
CA THR A 16 6.84 -0.82 2.15
C THR A 16 7.81 -1.94 2.51
N HIS A 17 7.34 -3.19 2.59
CA HIS A 17 8.22 -4.35 2.82
C HIS A 17 9.21 -4.53 1.67
N ILE A 18 8.73 -4.39 0.43
CA ILE A 18 9.58 -4.44 -0.78
C ILE A 18 10.61 -3.31 -0.76
N ALA A 19 10.18 -2.06 -0.47
CA ALA A 19 11.08 -0.91 -0.40
C ALA A 19 12.20 -1.11 0.62
N LYS A 20 11.89 -1.63 1.81
CA LYS A 20 12.89 -1.96 2.84
C LYS A 20 13.87 -3.01 2.35
N THR A 21 13.41 -4.08 1.70
CA THR A 21 14.30 -5.11 1.13
C THR A 21 15.20 -4.56 0.03
N LEU A 22 14.72 -3.63 -0.80
CA LEU A 22 15.57 -2.99 -1.82
C LEU A 22 16.69 -2.12 -1.21
N VAL A 23 16.43 -1.49 -0.06
CA VAL A 23 17.46 -0.78 0.71
C VAL A 23 18.49 -1.76 1.27
N GLU A 24 18.05 -2.83 1.93
CA GLU A 24 18.94 -3.84 2.51
C GLU A 24 19.84 -4.53 1.47
N LYS A 25 19.34 -4.68 0.24
CA LYS A 25 20.09 -5.20 -0.90
C LYS A 25 20.97 -4.16 -1.60
N ASN A 26 21.07 -2.94 -1.06
CA ASN A 26 21.82 -1.83 -1.63
C ASN A 26 21.41 -1.46 -3.08
N VAL A 27 20.17 -1.76 -3.49
CA VAL A 27 19.63 -1.38 -4.82
C VAL A 27 19.22 0.10 -4.85
N VAL A 28 18.83 0.62 -3.69
CA VAL A 28 18.45 2.01 -3.43
C VAL A 28 18.98 2.43 -2.07
N THR A 29 19.18 3.73 -1.85
CA THR A 29 19.78 4.27 -0.61
C THR A 29 18.74 4.62 0.45
N ARG A 30 17.47 4.82 0.05
CA ARG A 30 16.36 5.11 0.97
C ARG A 30 15.02 4.58 0.43
N PRO A 31 14.03 4.26 1.29
CA PRO A 31 12.75 3.68 0.86
C PRO A 31 12.02 4.51 -0.19
N GLN A 32 12.03 5.85 -0.07
CA GLN A 32 11.37 6.74 -1.03
C GLN A 32 11.89 6.55 -2.47
N GLN A 33 13.20 6.31 -2.63
CA GLN A 33 13.81 6.08 -3.94
C GLN A 33 13.27 4.79 -4.60
N ALA A 34 12.87 3.78 -3.81
CA ALA A 34 12.21 2.59 -4.32
C ALA A 34 10.85 2.92 -4.94
N PHE A 35 10.05 3.76 -4.27
CA PHE A 35 8.77 4.22 -4.79
C PHE A 35 8.95 5.02 -6.07
N ASP A 36 9.88 5.97 -6.08
CA ASP A 36 10.09 6.84 -7.23
C ASP A 36 10.60 6.11 -8.47
N ARG A 37 11.42 5.07 -8.29
CA ARG A 37 11.99 4.28 -9.40
C ARG A 37 11.08 3.12 -9.83
N PHE A 38 10.38 2.49 -8.90
CA PHE A 38 9.80 1.16 -9.14
C PHE A 38 8.35 0.99 -8.68
N LEU A 39 7.98 1.45 -7.47
CA LEU A 39 6.78 0.97 -6.77
C LEU A 39 5.55 1.90 -6.81
N LYS A 40 5.73 3.18 -7.18
CA LYS A 40 4.60 4.11 -7.31
C LYS A 40 3.88 3.93 -8.64
N GLU A 41 2.65 4.43 -8.72
CA GLU A 41 1.85 4.38 -9.93
C GLU A 41 2.61 4.91 -11.15
N GLY A 42 2.44 4.24 -12.29
CA GLY A 42 3.17 4.53 -13.53
C GLY A 42 4.63 4.07 -13.55
N LYS A 43 5.11 3.34 -12.54
CA LYS A 43 6.46 2.75 -12.53
C LYS A 43 6.44 1.26 -12.85
N ARG A 44 7.61 0.76 -13.28
CA ARG A 44 7.80 -0.59 -13.84
C ARG A 44 7.38 -1.76 -12.95
N ALA A 45 7.25 -1.57 -11.64
CA ALA A 45 6.87 -2.61 -10.68
C ALA A 45 5.59 -2.22 -9.91
N PHE A 46 4.79 -1.30 -10.45
CA PHE A 46 3.46 -1.04 -9.96
C PHE A 46 2.47 -2.03 -10.57
N VAL A 47 1.75 -2.73 -9.70
CA VAL A 47 0.59 -3.54 -10.06
C VAL A 47 -0.61 -2.86 -9.42
N LYS A 48 -1.64 -2.58 -10.22
CA LYS A 48 -2.87 -1.97 -9.73
C LYS A 48 -3.56 -2.93 -8.75
N PHE A 49 -4.03 -2.40 -7.64
CA PHE A 49 -4.85 -3.17 -6.72
C PHE A 49 -6.26 -3.31 -7.30
N GLU A 50 -6.69 -4.55 -7.48
CA GLU A 50 -8.06 -4.90 -7.87
C GLU A 50 -8.80 -5.37 -6.63
N GLY A 51 -9.62 -4.48 -6.06
CA GLY A 51 -10.42 -4.77 -4.89
C GLY A 51 -11.82 -4.16 -5.01
N LEU A 52 -12.56 -4.18 -3.91
CA LEU A 52 -13.92 -3.64 -3.85
C LEU A 52 -13.95 -2.17 -4.26
N GLY A 53 -15.03 -1.78 -4.95
CA GLY A 53 -15.28 -0.38 -5.25
C GLY A 53 -15.59 0.44 -3.98
N LEU A 54 -15.58 1.77 -4.09
CA LEU A 54 -15.86 2.66 -2.95
C LEU A 54 -17.24 2.37 -2.33
N LYS A 55 -18.29 2.26 -3.17
CA LYS A 55 -19.65 1.97 -2.72
C LYS A 55 -19.73 0.63 -1.98
N GLU A 56 -19.20 -0.43 -2.57
CA GLU A 56 -19.19 -1.77 -1.99
C GLU A 56 -18.42 -1.80 -0.66
N THR A 57 -17.29 -1.10 -0.59
CA THR A 57 -16.49 -0.98 0.62
C THR A 57 -17.29 -0.32 1.76
N ILE A 58 -17.99 0.77 1.47
CA ILE A 58 -18.85 1.47 2.45
C ILE A 58 -20.01 0.55 2.88
N ASP A 59 -20.67 -0.11 1.92
CA ASP A 59 -21.79 -1.01 2.19
C ASP A 59 -21.37 -2.16 3.12
N VAL A 60 -20.21 -2.78 2.88
CA VAL A 60 -19.66 -3.87 3.73
C VAL A 60 -19.39 -3.39 5.16
N ILE A 61 -18.85 -2.18 5.34
CA ILE A 61 -18.58 -1.62 6.67
C ILE A 61 -19.89 -1.43 7.46
N HIS A 62 -20.89 -0.83 6.82
CA HIS A 62 -22.19 -0.57 7.47
C HIS A 62 -22.99 -1.86 7.74
N GLN A 63 -22.97 -2.83 6.82
CA GLN A 63 -23.57 -4.16 7.04
C GLN A 63 -22.94 -4.89 8.23
N SER A 64 -21.65 -4.62 8.47
CA SER A 64 -20.91 -5.10 9.64
C SER A 64 -21.17 -4.28 10.92
N LYS A 65 -22.13 -3.33 10.89
CA LYS A 65 -22.48 -2.38 11.96
C LYS A 65 -21.32 -1.43 12.35
N GLY A 66 -20.35 -1.23 11.47
CA GLY A 66 -19.24 -0.30 11.63
C GLY A 66 -19.55 1.09 11.06
N PHE A 67 -18.57 2.00 11.18
CA PHE A 67 -18.63 3.35 10.61
C PHE A 67 -17.52 3.53 9.57
N ALA A 68 -17.89 3.94 8.35
CA ALA A 68 -16.92 4.23 7.30
C ALA A 68 -16.29 5.61 7.52
N VAL A 69 -14.96 5.68 7.58
CA VAL A 69 -14.20 6.93 7.74
C VAL A 69 -13.12 7.00 6.66
N LEU A 70 -13.04 8.14 5.96
CA LEU A 70 -11.99 8.37 4.97
C LEU A 70 -10.66 8.60 5.69
N ALA A 71 -9.71 7.69 5.49
CA ALA A 71 -8.38 7.81 6.06
C ALA A 71 -7.57 8.92 5.36
N HIS A 72 -6.93 9.77 6.17
CA HIS A 72 -5.97 10.79 5.75
C HIS A 72 -6.50 11.75 4.65
N PRO A 73 -7.62 12.46 4.88
CA PRO A 73 -8.28 13.29 3.85
C PRO A 73 -7.35 14.35 3.24
N THR A 74 -6.40 14.87 4.03
CA THR A 74 -5.41 15.89 3.59
C THR A 74 -4.39 15.38 2.57
N ARG A 75 -4.34 14.07 2.29
CA ARG A 75 -3.52 13.52 1.19
C ARG A 75 -4.21 13.61 -0.17
N TYR A 76 -5.47 14.05 -0.19
CA TYR A 76 -6.24 14.36 -1.38
C TYR A 76 -6.44 15.88 -1.45
N ASP A 77 -6.95 16.37 -2.58
CA ASP A 77 -7.42 17.76 -2.72
C ASP A 77 -8.77 17.96 -1.98
N LEU A 78 -8.82 17.55 -0.71
CA LEU A 78 -9.96 17.62 0.17
C LEU A 78 -9.55 18.36 1.44
N SER A 79 -10.36 19.33 1.87
CA SER A 79 -10.17 20.00 3.16
C SER A 79 -10.60 19.07 4.30
N ALA A 80 -9.89 19.17 5.44
CA ALA A 80 -10.22 18.47 6.68
C ALA A 80 -11.37 19.17 7.43
#